data_AF-A0A0D6E4V6-F1
#
_entry.id   AF-A0A0D6E4V6-F1
#
_cell.length_a   1.000
_cell.length_b   1.000
_cell.length_c   1.000
_cell.angle_alpha   90.00
_cell.angle_beta   90.00
_cell.angle_gamma   90.00
#
_symmetry.space_group_name_H-M   'P 1'
#
loop_
_entity.id
_entity.type
_entity.pdbx_description
1 polymer ?
#
loop_
_entity_poly.entity_id
_entity_poly.type
_entity_poly.pdbx_seq_one_letter_code
_entity_poly.pdbx_strand_id
1 'polypeptide(L)'
;MKPGMQKGFTLVELMVAMVIGTVIILGAGQLFLTSFQTFKIVDKVSRKQETLIFAVSTLTAAGRKGNIGDYAIVSDGRRSDSGTDYYCVLQDEVQNQPVLDLAQVDDEAGCPTLAESNGDGVSHLITLPIGDCRESVNMTCDEITLTISERNKAISLREPTS
;
A
#
# COMPACT_ATOMS: atom_id res chain seq x y z
N MET A 1 -46.89 44.86 -31.62
CA MET A 1 -45.73 43.93 -31.61
C MET A 1 -44.50 44.72 -32.06
N LYS A 2 -43.57 45.04 -31.17
CA LYS A 2 -42.33 45.74 -31.56
C LYS A 2 -41.32 44.70 -32.05
N PRO A 3 -40.84 44.78 -33.30
CA PRO A 3 -39.81 43.86 -33.78
C PRO A 3 -38.53 44.13 -33.00
N GLY A 4 -37.99 43.11 -32.34
CA GLY A 4 -36.69 43.19 -31.70
C GLY A 4 -35.61 43.36 -32.76
N MET A 5 -34.84 44.45 -32.69
CA MET A 5 -33.73 44.71 -33.59
C MET A 5 -32.69 43.58 -33.46
N GLN A 6 -32.43 42.83 -34.53
CA GLN A 6 -31.31 41.90 -34.58
C GLN A 6 -30.02 42.71 -34.72
N LYS A 7 -29.28 42.90 -33.62
CA LYS A 7 -27.91 43.42 -33.67
C LYS A 7 -26.98 42.30 -34.12
N GLY A 8 -26.36 42.45 -35.29
CA GLY A 8 -25.30 41.55 -35.77
C GLY A 8 -24.03 41.70 -34.92
N PHE A 9 -23.35 40.59 -34.68
CA PHE A 9 -22.07 40.56 -33.97
C PHE A 9 -20.96 41.23 -34.78
N THR A 10 -20.06 41.94 -34.09
CA THR A 10 -18.88 42.50 -34.75
C THR A 10 -17.80 41.42 -34.95
N LEU A 11 -16.96 41.56 -35.98
CA LEU A 11 -15.91 40.59 -36.31
C LEU A 11 -14.92 40.39 -35.13
N VAL A 12 -14.66 41.46 -34.39
CA VAL A 12 -13.80 41.45 -33.19
C VAL A 12 -14.44 40.66 -32.05
N GLU A 13 -15.76 40.76 -31.88
CA GLU A 13 -16.49 40.06 -30.82
C GLU A 13 -16.47 38.54 -31.02
N LEU A 14 -16.52 38.09 -32.28
CA LEU A 14 -16.36 36.68 -32.64
C LEU A 14 -14.93 36.19 -32.37
N MET A 15 -13.92 36.99 -32.71
CA MET A 15 -12.52 36.65 -32.42
C MET A 15 -12.27 36.48 -30.91
N VAL A 16 -12.79 37.41 -30.10
CA VAL A 16 -12.68 37.34 -28.63
C VAL A 16 -13.39 36.10 -28.09
N ALA A 17 -14.59 35.78 -28.57
CA ALA A 17 -15.32 34.59 -28.14
C ALA A 17 -14.56 33.29 -28.43
N MET A 18 -13.93 33.18 -29.61
CA MET A 18 -13.13 32.01 -30.00
C MET A 18 -11.86 31.88 -29.16
N VAL A 19 -11.17 32.99 -28.88
CA VAL A 19 -9.96 33.00 -28.03
C VAL A 19 -10.31 32.58 -26.61
N ILE A 20 -11.37 33.15 -26.02
CA ILE A 20 -11.82 32.80 -24.66
C ILE A 20 -12.22 31.31 -24.61
N GLY A 21 -12.98 30.83 -25.60
CA GLY A 21 -13.36 29.42 -25.69
C GLY A 21 -12.15 28.47 -25.73
N THR A 22 -11.12 28.82 -26.50
CA THR A 22 -9.90 28.01 -26.64
C THR A 22 -9.10 27.97 -25.34
N VAL A 23 -8.96 29.10 -24.64
CA VAL A 23 -8.26 29.19 -23.35
C VAL A 23 -8.96 28.34 -22.28
N ILE A 24 -10.29 28.37 -22.23
CA ILE A 24 -11.07 27.59 -21.28
C ILE A 24 -10.92 26.09 -21.56
N ILE A 25 -11.01 25.65 -22.82
CA ILE A 25 -10.85 24.24 -23.20
C ILE A 25 -9.45 23.73 -22.84
N LEU A 26 -8.40 24.52 -23.07
CA LEU A 26 -7.03 24.15 -22.69
C LEU A 26 -6.85 24.05 -21.17
N GLY A 27 -7.41 25.01 -20.41
CA GLY A 27 -7.36 24.97 -18.94
C GLY A 27 -8.13 23.78 -18.36
N ALA A 28 -9.34 23.52 -18.86
CA ALA A 28 -10.14 22.36 -18.46
C ALA A 28 -9.50 21.04 -18.89
N GLY A 29 -8.84 21.01 -20.05
CA GLY A 29 -8.09 19.85 -20.55
C GLY A 29 -6.95 19.46 -19.62
N GLN A 30 -6.21 20.42 -19.06
CA GLN A 30 -5.18 20.14 -18.07
C GLN A 30 -5.78 19.52 -16.79
N LEU A 31 -6.86 20.10 -16.26
CA LEU A 31 -7.55 19.55 -15.08
C LEU A 31 -8.09 18.13 -15.33
N PHE A 32 -8.63 17.88 -16.53
CA PHE A 32 -9.14 16.58 -16.93
C PHE A 32 -8.01 15.55 -17.04
N LEU A 33 -6.89 15.90 -17.66
CA LEU A 33 -5.71 15.01 -17.78
C LEU A 33 -5.09 14.70 -16.41
N THR A 34 -5.03 15.67 -15.50
CA THR A 34 -4.58 15.44 -14.11
C THR A 34 -5.51 14.48 -13.37
N SER A 35 -6.83 14.56 -13.56
CA SER A 35 -7.79 13.59 -13.00
C SER A 35 -7.58 12.16 -13.51
N PHE A 36 -7.19 11.95 -14.78
CA PHE A 36 -6.84 10.61 -15.28
C PHE A 36 -5.53 10.06 -14.71
N GLN A 37 -4.58 10.92 -14.36
CA GLN A 37 -3.34 10.49 -13.72
C GLN A 37 -3.59 10.00 -12.28
N THR A 38 -4.54 10.61 -11.56
CA THR A 38 -4.96 10.17 -10.23
C THR A 38 -5.50 8.74 -10.22
N PHE A 39 -6.22 8.29 -11.26
CA PHE A 39 -6.71 6.91 -11.34
C PHE A 39 -5.60 5.86 -11.56
N LYS A 40 -4.55 6.19 -12.31
CA LYS A 40 -3.40 5.27 -12.50
C LYS A 40 -2.50 5.17 -11.26
N ILE A 41 -2.54 6.17 -10.38
CA ILE A 41 -1.87 6.13 -9.08
C ILE A 41 -2.64 5.21 -8.12
N VAL A 42 -3.96 5.09 -8.23
CA VAL A 42 -4.77 4.21 -7.37
C VAL A 42 -4.61 2.71 -7.70
N ASP A 43 -4.36 2.31 -8.95
CA ASP A 43 -4.24 0.87 -9.31
C ASP A 43 -2.92 0.20 -8.85
N LYS A 44 -1.79 0.92 -8.90
CA LYS A 44 -0.52 0.40 -8.33
C LYS A 44 -0.49 0.44 -6.81
N VAL A 45 -1.28 1.33 -6.23
CA VAL A 45 -1.56 1.40 -4.80
C VAL A 45 -2.50 0.26 -4.38
N SER A 46 -3.42 -0.18 -5.23
CA SER A 46 -4.46 -1.17 -4.91
C SER A 46 -3.92 -2.54 -4.48
N ARG A 47 -3.03 -3.18 -5.26
CA ARG A 47 -2.49 -4.51 -4.90
C ARG A 47 -1.62 -4.48 -3.65
N LYS A 48 -0.79 -3.44 -3.51
CA LYS A 48 0.02 -3.25 -2.29
C LYS A 48 -0.86 -3.02 -1.07
N GLN A 49 -1.92 -2.22 -1.21
CA GLN A 49 -2.89 -1.97 -0.15
C GLN A 49 -3.64 -3.25 0.23
N GLU A 50 -4.01 -4.09 -0.74
CA GLU A 50 -4.65 -5.38 -0.48
C GLU A 50 -3.74 -6.31 0.33
N THR A 51 -2.49 -6.49 -0.11
CA THR A 51 -1.47 -7.27 0.61
C THR A 51 -1.27 -6.73 2.03
N LEU A 52 -1.11 -5.42 2.19
CA LEU A 52 -0.92 -4.80 3.50
C LEU A 52 -2.13 -5.01 4.42
N ILE A 53 -3.35 -4.71 3.94
CA ILE A 53 -4.58 -4.83 4.74
C ILE A 53 -4.76 -6.29 5.18
N PHE A 54 -4.50 -7.24 4.28
CA PHE A 54 -4.56 -8.66 4.61
C PHE A 54 -3.52 -9.06 5.65
N ALA A 55 -2.26 -8.67 5.50
CA ALA A 55 -1.19 -8.96 6.46
C ALA A 55 -1.50 -8.38 7.85
N VAL A 56 -1.88 -7.09 7.91
CA VAL A 56 -2.20 -6.41 9.18
C VAL A 56 -3.41 -7.03 9.86
N SER A 57 -4.47 -7.34 9.11
CA SER A 57 -5.67 -7.97 9.67
C SER A 57 -5.38 -9.35 10.25
N THR A 58 -4.57 -10.15 9.54
CA THR A 58 -4.13 -11.48 9.98
C THR A 58 -3.30 -11.40 11.25
N LEU A 59 -2.27 -10.56 11.27
CA LEU A 59 -1.40 -10.37 12.43
C LEU A 59 -2.12 -9.76 13.63
N THR A 60 -3.07 -8.84 13.40
CA THR A 60 -3.90 -8.28 14.47
C THR A 60 -4.81 -9.34 15.07
N ALA A 61 -5.40 -10.22 14.24
CA ALA A 61 -6.21 -11.33 14.73
C ALA A 61 -5.36 -12.34 15.53
N ALA A 62 -4.14 -12.63 15.08
CA ALA A 62 -3.18 -13.48 15.78
C ALA A 62 -2.77 -12.87 17.14
N GLY A 63 -2.44 -11.58 17.18
CA GLY A 63 -2.12 -10.86 18.42
C GLY A 63 -3.28 -10.84 19.41
N ARG A 64 -4.53 -10.74 18.95
CA ARG A 64 -5.71 -10.84 19.83
C ARG A 64 -5.85 -12.22 20.46
N LYS A 65 -5.47 -13.29 19.74
CA LYS A 65 -5.48 -14.67 20.25
C LYS A 65 -4.29 -14.98 21.16
N GLY A 66 -3.19 -14.23 21.04
CA GLY A 66 -1.93 -14.50 21.73
C GLY A 66 -1.03 -15.46 20.96
N ASN A 67 -1.19 -15.52 19.63
CA ASN A 67 -0.56 -16.48 18.73
C ASN A 67 0.29 -15.75 17.68
N ILE A 68 0.76 -14.54 17.99
CA ILE A 68 1.50 -13.76 16.99
C ILE A 68 2.88 -14.34 16.69
N GLY A 69 3.46 -15.06 17.66
CA GLY A 69 4.71 -15.80 17.47
C GLY A 69 4.58 -17.04 16.58
N ASP A 70 3.36 -17.42 16.18
CA ASP A 70 3.13 -18.51 15.22
C ASP A 70 3.41 -18.07 13.78
N TYR A 71 3.60 -16.76 13.53
CA TYR A 71 3.86 -16.22 12.21
C TYR A 71 5.32 -15.77 12.09
N ALA A 72 5.96 -16.10 10.96
CA ALA A 72 7.31 -15.67 10.59
C ALA A 72 7.34 -15.09 9.17
N ILE A 73 8.27 -14.17 8.90
CA ILE A 73 8.63 -13.80 7.52
C ILE A 73 9.77 -14.73 7.14
N VAL A 74 9.56 -15.46 6.06
CA VAL A 74 10.55 -16.39 5.51
C VAL A 74 10.88 -15.95 4.08
N SER A 75 12.13 -16.13 3.67
CA SER A 75 12.54 -15.92 2.28
C SER A 75 12.19 -17.16 1.44
N ASP A 76 11.45 -16.96 0.36
CA ASP A 76 11.09 -17.98 -0.63
C ASP A 76 11.81 -17.68 -1.96
N GLY A 77 12.79 -18.52 -2.31
CA GLY A 77 13.56 -18.39 -3.54
C GLY A 77 12.90 -19.13 -4.71
N ARG A 78 12.39 -18.39 -5.69
CA ARG A 78 11.71 -18.95 -6.88
C ARG A 78 12.62 -18.88 -8.09
N ARG A 79 12.80 -20.01 -8.79
CA ARG A 79 13.62 -20.03 -10.00
C ARG A 79 12.93 -19.26 -11.13
N SER A 80 13.66 -18.32 -11.71
CA SER A 80 13.24 -17.43 -12.79
C SER A 80 14.18 -17.56 -13.99
N ASP A 81 13.78 -17.06 -15.17
CA ASP A 81 14.59 -17.17 -16.40
C ASP A 81 15.94 -16.43 -16.25
N SER A 82 15.93 -15.29 -15.56
CA SER A 82 17.10 -14.44 -15.31
C SER A 82 17.90 -14.79 -14.04
N GLY A 83 17.44 -15.73 -13.21
CA GLY A 83 18.09 -15.99 -11.91
C GLY A 83 17.15 -16.63 -10.87
N THR A 84 17.40 -16.38 -9.59
CA THR A 84 16.48 -16.73 -8.51
C THR A 84 15.85 -15.45 -8.01
N ASP A 85 14.53 -15.38 -8.02
CA ASP A 85 13.77 -14.27 -7.45
C ASP A 85 13.44 -14.60 -5.99
N TYR A 86 13.85 -13.76 -5.05
CA TYR A 86 13.55 -13.96 -3.64
C TYR A 86 12.32 -13.17 -3.23
N TYR A 87 11.39 -13.82 -2.55
CA TYR A 87 10.17 -13.22 -2.01
C TYR A 87 10.14 -13.33 -0.50
N CYS A 88 9.80 -12.24 0.18
CA CYS A 88 9.48 -12.26 1.61
C CYS A 88 8.04 -12.69 1.77
N VAL A 89 7.82 -13.86 2.35
CA VAL A 89 6.48 -14.45 2.53
C VAL A 89 6.12 -14.43 4.01
N LEU A 90 4.90 -13.99 4.31
CA LEU A 90 4.29 -14.22 5.60
C LEU A 90 3.87 -15.68 5.67
N GLN A 91 4.41 -16.42 6.64
CA GLN A 91 4.17 -17.84 6.82
C GLN A 91 3.61 -18.11 8.23
N ASP A 92 2.63 -19.01 8.31
CA ASP A 92 2.23 -19.65 9.57
C ASP A 92 3.22 -20.81 9.82
N GLU A 93 4.08 -20.66 10.83
CA GLU A 93 5.11 -21.64 11.21
C GLU A 93 4.50 -22.90 11.81
N VAL A 94 3.38 -22.78 12.52
CA VAL A 94 2.71 -23.91 13.18
C VAL A 94 2.11 -24.86 12.16
N GLN A 95 1.51 -24.31 11.10
CA GLN A 95 0.91 -25.07 10.01
C GLN A 95 1.86 -25.25 8.81
N ASN A 96 3.06 -24.66 8.87
CA ASN A 96 4.05 -24.63 7.81
C ASN A 96 3.44 -24.21 6.46
N GLN A 97 2.60 -23.16 6.48
CA GLN A 97 1.79 -22.74 5.33
C GLN A 97 2.07 -21.28 4.95
N PRO A 98 2.41 -20.99 3.68
CA PRO A 98 2.56 -19.62 3.20
C PRO A 98 1.18 -18.96 3.16
N VAL A 99 1.09 -17.78 3.78
CA VAL A 99 -0.15 -17.01 3.92
C VAL A 99 -0.23 -15.95 2.84
N LEU A 100 0.87 -15.21 2.61
CA LEU A 100 0.88 -14.05 1.72
C LEU A 100 2.30 -13.66 1.29
N ASP A 101 2.50 -13.36 0.01
CA ASP A 101 3.72 -12.73 -0.49
C ASP A 101 3.70 -11.22 -0.18
N LEU A 102 4.72 -10.72 0.50
CA LEU A 102 4.81 -9.32 0.95
C LEU A 102 5.64 -8.46 0.00
N ALA A 103 6.88 -8.88 -0.25
CA ALA A 103 7.81 -8.15 -1.10
C ALA A 103 8.76 -9.05 -1.87
N GLN A 104 9.32 -8.53 -2.97
CA GLN A 104 10.43 -9.15 -3.70
C GLN A 104 11.75 -8.47 -3.31
N VAL A 105 12.81 -9.24 -3.11
CA VAL A 105 14.15 -8.78 -2.70
C VAL A 105 15.24 -9.43 -3.57
N ASP A 106 16.46 -8.88 -3.56
CA ASP A 106 17.57 -9.40 -4.37
C ASP A 106 18.20 -10.67 -3.78
N ASP A 107 18.19 -10.81 -2.46
CA ASP A 107 18.84 -11.92 -1.73
C ASP A 107 18.02 -12.32 -0.49
N GLU A 108 18.25 -13.53 0.05
CA GLU A 108 17.58 -14.04 1.26
C GLU A 108 17.72 -13.11 2.47
N ALA A 109 18.85 -12.41 2.59
CA ALA A 109 19.12 -11.46 3.67
C ALA A 109 18.28 -10.18 3.58
N GLY A 110 17.56 -9.95 2.48
CA GLY A 110 16.70 -8.78 2.29
C GLY A 110 15.39 -8.84 3.07
N CYS A 111 15.00 -9.99 3.62
CA CYS A 111 13.76 -10.13 4.39
C CYS A 111 13.96 -9.82 5.88
N PRO A 112 13.19 -8.87 6.46
CA PRO A 112 13.28 -8.55 7.87
C PRO A 112 12.65 -9.66 8.73
N THR A 113 13.03 -9.71 10.00
CA THR A 113 12.36 -10.55 11.00
C THR A 113 11.02 -9.93 11.38
N LEU A 114 9.99 -10.77 11.56
CA LEU A 114 8.62 -10.27 11.74
C LEU A 114 8.38 -9.52 13.03
N ALA A 115 9.02 -9.91 14.12
CA ALA A 115 8.65 -9.45 15.44
C ALA A 115 9.88 -9.29 16.32
N GLU A 116 10.19 -8.05 16.68
CA GLU A 116 11.03 -7.75 17.82
C GLU A 116 10.10 -7.53 19.02
N SER A 117 10.23 -8.37 20.06
CA SER A 117 9.51 -8.14 21.31
C SER A 117 9.97 -6.80 21.86
N ASN A 118 9.05 -5.85 22.02
CA ASN A 118 9.30 -4.74 22.94
C ASN A 118 9.52 -5.39 24.31
N GLY A 119 10.53 -4.93 25.06
CA GLY A 119 10.97 -5.55 26.32
C GLY A 119 9.90 -5.72 27.42
N ASP A 120 8.67 -5.27 27.17
CA ASP A 120 7.48 -5.45 27.99
C ASP A 120 6.81 -6.84 27.83
N GLY A 121 7.25 -7.65 26.86
CA GLY A 121 6.76 -9.03 26.64
C GLY A 121 5.30 -9.16 26.18
N VAL A 122 4.61 -8.03 25.99
CA VAL A 122 3.18 -7.93 25.63
C VAL A 122 2.97 -7.22 24.29
N SER A 123 3.93 -6.40 23.86
CA SER A 123 3.87 -5.71 22.56
C SER A 123 5.00 -6.18 21.65
N HIS A 124 4.68 -6.34 20.37
CA HIS A 124 5.61 -6.74 19.33
C HIS A 124 5.67 -5.64 18.28
N LEU A 125 6.88 -5.25 17.93
CA LEU A 125 7.14 -4.33 16.83
C LEU A 125 7.33 -5.16 15.57
N ILE A 126 6.52 -4.86 14.55
CA ILE A 126 6.44 -5.64 13.32
C ILE A 126 6.77 -4.74 12.15
N THR A 127 7.72 -5.18 11.34
CA THR A 127 8.14 -4.48 10.12
C THR A 127 7.77 -5.31 8.91
N LEU A 128 6.95 -4.75 8.02
CA LEU A 128 6.50 -5.39 6.79
C LEU A 128 7.01 -4.63 5.56
N PRO A 129 7.86 -5.26 4.72
CA PRO A 129 8.20 -4.73 3.40
C PRO A 129 7.08 -5.07 2.42
N ILE A 130 6.60 -4.10 1.64
CA ILE A 130 5.54 -4.31 0.64
C ILE A 130 5.99 -3.80 -0.73
N GLY A 131 5.95 -4.67 -1.75
CA GLY A 131 6.24 -4.32 -3.13
C GLY A 131 7.54 -4.91 -3.68
N ASP A 132 8.24 -4.16 -4.54
CA ASP A 132 9.54 -4.59 -5.10
C ASP A 132 10.64 -3.79 -4.39
N CYS A 133 11.37 -4.49 -3.53
CA CYS A 133 12.44 -4.01 -2.66
C CYS A 133 13.82 -4.39 -3.19
N ARG A 134 13.91 -4.78 -4.46
CA ARG A 134 15.19 -4.94 -5.14
C ARG A 134 15.87 -3.59 -5.30
N GLU A 135 17.18 -3.53 -5.11
CA GLU A 135 18.01 -2.32 -5.18
C GLU A 135 17.83 -1.58 -6.51
N SER A 136 17.64 -2.34 -7.60
CA SER A 136 17.41 -1.82 -8.95
C SER A 136 16.04 -1.14 -9.17
N VAL A 137 15.03 -1.42 -8.33
CA VAL A 137 13.64 -0.92 -8.46
C VAL A 137 13.07 -0.40 -7.12
N ASN A 138 13.95 -0.10 -6.15
CA ASN A 138 13.63 0.21 -4.75
C ASN A 138 12.67 1.41 -4.54
N MET A 139 12.46 2.23 -5.57
CA MET A 139 11.43 3.28 -5.59
C MET A 139 9.99 2.75 -5.43
N THR A 140 9.80 1.43 -5.43
CA THR A 140 8.52 0.78 -5.17
C THR A 140 8.52 -0.11 -3.92
N CYS A 141 9.51 0.01 -3.04
CA CYS A 141 9.49 -0.62 -1.73
C CYS A 141 8.84 0.31 -0.71
N ASP A 142 7.81 -0.16 -0.02
CA ASP A 142 7.24 0.52 1.14
C ASP A 142 7.50 -0.32 2.38
N GLU A 143 8.11 0.26 3.41
CA GLU A 143 8.35 -0.41 4.69
C GLU A 143 7.40 0.15 5.74
N ILE A 144 6.61 -0.73 6.37
CA ILE A 144 5.56 -0.33 7.30
C ILE A 144 5.80 -0.98 8.65
N THR A 145 6.02 -0.15 9.66
CA THR A 145 6.23 -0.57 11.04
C THR A 145 4.95 -0.39 11.86
N LEU A 146 4.54 -1.44 12.57
CA LEU A 146 3.32 -1.49 13.37
C LEU A 146 3.63 -2.09 14.73
N THR A 147 2.90 -1.67 15.76
CA THR A 147 2.98 -2.28 17.09
C THR A 147 1.71 -3.05 17.37
N ILE A 148 1.83 -4.36 17.63
CA ILE A 148 0.70 -5.23 17.98
C ILE A 148 0.84 -5.68 19.43
N SER A 149 -0.25 -5.59 20.19
CA SER A 149 -0.29 -5.97 21.60
C SER A 149 -1.13 -7.23 21.82
N GLU A 150 -0.55 -8.20 22.52
CA GLU A 150 -1.21 -9.45 22.88
C GLU A 150 -2.10 -9.24 24.10
N ARG A 151 -3.37 -8.87 23.86
CA ARG A 151 -4.31 -8.59 24.95
C ARG A 151 -4.51 -9.76 25.90
N ASN A 152 -4.51 -11.00 25.40
CA ASN A 152 -4.71 -12.18 26.24
C ASN A 152 -3.55 -12.36 27.25
N LYS A 153 -2.31 -12.09 26.80
CA LYS A 153 -1.10 -12.09 27.63
C LYS A 153 -1.07 -10.90 28.61
N ALA A 154 -1.56 -9.74 28.17
CA ALA A 154 -1.72 -8.56 29.03
C ALA A 154 -2.71 -8.79 30.19
N ILE A 155 -3.76 -9.59 29.97
CA ILE A 155 -4.74 -9.96 31.00
C ILE A 155 -4.13 -10.96 31.98
N SER A 156 -3.42 -11.98 31.48
CA SER A 156 -2.74 -12.98 32.34
C SER A 156 -1.66 -12.38 33.24
N LEU A 157 -0.94 -11.34 32.78
CA LEU A 157 0.02 -10.57 33.60
C LEU A 157 -0.64 -9.72 34.70
N ARG A 158 -1.97 -9.57 34.67
CA ARG A 158 -2.74 -8.73 35.60
C ARG A 158 -3.54 -9.50 36.64
N GLU A 159 -3.47 -10.83 36.63
CA GLU A 159 -3.92 -11.66 37.74
C GLU A 159 -2.73 -11.89 38.69
N PRO A 160 -2.57 -11.07 39.75
CA PRO A 160 -1.72 -11.47 40.85
C PRO A 160 -2.34 -12.74 41.43
N THR A 161 -1.54 -13.80 41.45
CA THR A 161 -1.75 -15.00 42.27
C THR A 161 -2.31 -14.59 43.63
N SER A 162 -3.55 -14.97 43.92
CA SER A 162 -4.12 -15.00 45.27
C SER A 162 -4.01 -16.40 45.85
#